data_AF-A0A7S4NR37-F1
#
_entry.id   AF-A0A7S4NR37-F1
#
_cell.length_a   1.000
_cell.length_b   1.000
_cell.length_c   1.000
_cell.angle_alpha   90.00
_cell.angle_beta   90.00
_cell.angle_gamma   90.00
#
_symmetry.space_group_name_H-M   'P 1'
#
loop_
_entity.id
_entity.type
_entity.pdbx_description
1 polymer ?
#
loop_
_entity_poly.entity_id
_entity_poly.type
_entity_poly.pdbx_seq_one_letter_code
_entity_poly.pdbx_strand_id
1 'polypeptide(L)'
;MLCGYPPFFDSQPPGLYDKITREEIYFPTSILPLSRDLIIKLLIKDRRNRLGAGGPEEIMRHGWFKKFPWQKFLEKKLTPPWAPELSSPTDLRHIEQLGSEVDANERFASKAGVGAAFRSYGDPTAPVLSLLPMGHILYFLTPGAKITMDDKQQEEQKGQKGQQQRFSKGMKDILAKKELMEGEEEAVAQERDELVERMVEALLLPPDKVREVLVANKWDEQRAMAKLERMAEAQQKDEGSDDD
;
A
#
# COMPACT_ATOMS: atom_id res chain seq x y z
N MET A 1 9.46 22.61 -9.53
CA MET A 1 10.36 23.13 -10.59
C MET A 1 10.47 24.65 -10.56
N LEU A 2 9.38 25.42 -10.73
CA LEU A 2 9.47 26.88 -10.80
C LEU A 2 9.81 27.58 -9.48
N CYS A 3 9.30 27.08 -8.34
CA CYS A 3 9.57 27.67 -7.03
C CYS A 3 10.65 26.94 -6.21
N GLY A 4 11.04 25.72 -6.62
CA GLY A 4 12.01 24.89 -5.88
C GLY A 4 11.48 24.16 -4.64
N TYR A 5 10.27 24.45 -4.17
CA TYR A 5 9.63 23.80 -3.02
C TYR A 5 8.21 23.30 -3.36
N PRO A 6 7.65 22.33 -2.61
CA PRO A 6 6.30 21.83 -2.83
C PRO A 6 5.23 22.90 -2.51
N PRO A 7 4.09 22.91 -3.22
CA PRO A 7 3.04 23.91 -3.01
C PRO A 7 2.31 23.76 -1.67
N PHE A 8 2.28 22.56 -1.09
CA PHE A 8 1.73 22.28 0.24
C PHE A 8 2.80 21.57 1.06
N PHE A 9 2.97 22.00 2.30
CA PHE A 9 3.92 21.40 3.23
C PHE A 9 3.36 21.48 4.65
N ASP A 10 3.50 20.41 5.41
CA ASP A 10 3.18 20.36 6.82
C ASP A 10 4.15 19.43 7.55
N SER A 11 4.26 19.63 8.86
CA SER A 11 5.02 18.76 9.76
C SER A 11 4.34 17.39 9.97
N GLN A 12 3.02 17.34 9.92
CA GLN A 12 2.23 16.13 10.17
C GLN A 12 1.36 15.79 8.95
N PRO A 13 1.22 14.50 8.60
CA PRO A 13 0.42 14.08 7.44
C PRO A 13 -1.03 14.58 7.45
N PRO A 14 -1.77 14.59 8.59
CA PRO A 14 -3.12 15.13 8.63
C PRO A 14 -3.19 16.61 8.22
N GLY A 15 -2.26 17.43 8.72
CA GLY A 15 -2.18 18.85 8.36
C GLY A 15 -1.90 19.05 6.87
N LEU A 16 -1.04 18.21 6.28
CA LEU A 16 -0.78 18.24 4.85
C LEU A 16 -2.04 17.92 4.02
N TYR A 17 -2.84 16.93 4.42
CA TYR A 17 -4.07 16.59 3.70
C TYR A 17 -5.11 17.70 3.76
N ASP A 18 -5.25 18.37 4.90
CA ASP A 18 -6.15 19.51 5.04
C ASP A 18 -5.72 20.66 4.12
N LYS A 19 -4.42 20.94 4.05
CA LYS A 19 -3.86 21.95 3.14
C LYS A 19 -4.11 21.59 1.68
N ILE A 20 -3.85 20.34 1.28
CA ILE A 20 -4.12 19.86 -0.08
C ILE A 20 -5.60 19.97 -0.42
N THR A 21 -6.51 19.80 0.54
CA THR A 21 -7.96 19.81 0.28
C THR A 21 -8.51 21.24 0.25
N ARG A 22 -8.06 22.12 1.14
CA ARG A 22 -8.74 23.40 1.43
C ARG A 22 -7.90 24.63 1.12
N GLU A 23 -6.58 24.54 1.26
CA GLU A 23 -5.71 25.72 1.15
C GLU A 23 -5.50 26.11 -0.32
N GLU A 24 -5.44 27.43 -0.53
CA GLU A 24 -5.04 28.04 -1.80
C GLU A 24 -3.53 28.19 -1.88
N ILE A 25 -2.98 28.13 -3.10
CA ILE A 25 -1.54 28.09 -3.30
C ILE A 25 -0.98 29.50 -3.29
N TYR A 26 0.04 29.73 -2.46
CA TYR A 26 0.81 30.96 -2.48
C TYR A 26 1.87 30.94 -3.58
N PHE A 27 1.94 32.02 -4.36
CA PHE A 27 2.94 32.20 -5.41
C PHE A 27 3.84 33.39 -5.11
N PRO A 28 5.17 33.25 -5.22
CA PRO A 28 6.07 34.38 -5.15
C PRO A 28 5.87 35.31 -6.37
N THR A 29 6.27 36.58 -6.22
CA THR A 29 6.14 37.61 -7.26
C THR A 29 7.02 37.35 -8.50
N SER A 30 8.05 36.51 -8.37
CA SER A 30 8.95 36.13 -9.46
C SER A 30 8.30 35.26 -10.55
N ILE A 31 7.13 34.66 -10.28
CA ILE A 31 6.47 33.74 -11.20
C ILE A 31 5.67 34.50 -12.25
N LEU A 32 5.90 34.15 -13.52
CA LEU A 32 5.16 34.69 -14.66
C LEU A 32 3.64 34.44 -14.50
N PRO A 33 2.78 35.43 -14.84
CA PRO A 33 1.33 35.29 -14.70
C PRO A 33 0.74 34.07 -15.43
N LEU A 34 1.24 33.77 -16.64
CA LEU A 34 0.80 32.60 -17.42
C LEU A 34 1.18 31.27 -16.76
N SER A 35 2.31 31.21 -16.05
CA SER A 35 2.71 30.03 -15.29
C SER A 35 1.84 29.86 -14.05
N ARG A 36 1.53 30.96 -13.36
CA ARG A 36 0.61 30.96 -12.22
C ARG A 36 -0.77 30.45 -12.62
N ASP A 37 -1.33 30.98 -13.71
CA ASP A 37 -2.64 30.56 -14.25
C ASP A 37 -2.66 29.05 -14.59
N LEU A 38 -1.60 28.55 -15.24
CA LEU A 38 -1.46 27.13 -15.56
C LEU A 38 -1.51 26.27 -14.29
N ILE A 39 -0.72 26.63 -13.27
CA ILE A 39 -0.62 25.85 -12.03
C ILE A 39 -1.94 25.86 -11.26
N ILE A 40 -2.61 27.01 -11.16
CA ILE A 40 -3.91 27.12 -10.49
C ILE A 40 -4.92 26.19 -11.16
N LYS A 41 -4.99 26.21 -12.49
CA LYS A 41 -5.92 25.38 -13.28
C LYS A 41 -5.63 23.88 -13.19
N LEU A 42 -4.36 23.49 -13.06
CA LEU A 42 -3.97 22.10 -12.84
C LEU A 42 -4.24 21.62 -11.41
N LEU A 43 -4.23 22.53 -10.43
CA LEU A 43 -4.41 22.22 -9.00
C LEU A 43 -5.81 22.56 -8.48
N ILE A 44 -6.79 22.66 -9.39
CA ILE A 44 -8.21 22.72 -9.03
C ILE A 44 -8.59 21.45 -8.26
N LYS A 45 -9.23 21.64 -7.11
CA LYS A 45 -9.61 20.55 -6.20
C LYS A 45 -10.61 19.61 -6.86
N ASP A 46 -11.63 20.16 -7.52
CA ASP A 46 -12.56 19.38 -8.34
C ASP A 46 -11.91 18.87 -9.62
N ARG A 47 -11.77 17.55 -9.71
CA ARG A 47 -11.21 16.83 -10.86
C ARG A 47 -11.94 17.07 -12.18
N ARG A 48 -13.24 17.41 -12.18
CA ARG A 48 -14.02 17.62 -13.41
C ARG A 48 -13.73 18.98 -14.06
N ASN A 49 -13.43 19.97 -13.22
CA ASN A 49 -13.10 21.33 -13.62
C ASN A 49 -11.59 21.55 -13.80
N ARG A 50 -10.78 20.55 -13.45
CA ARG A 50 -9.32 20.60 -13.57
C ARG A 50 -8.92 20.61 -15.05
N LEU A 51 -7.96 21.46 -15.38
CA LEU A 51 -7.40 21.50 -16.73
C LEU A 51 -6.85 20.13 -17.13
N GLY A 52 -7.27 19.64 -18.30
CA GLY A 52 -6.93 18.30 -18.78
C GLY A 52 -7.99 17.24 -18.49
N ALA A 53 -9.08 17.58 -17.78
CA ALA A 53 -10.21 16.68 -17.57
C ALA A 53 -10.90 16.32 -18.89
N GLY A 54 -10.93 17.24 -19.86
CA GLY A 54 -11.48 17.01 -21.20
C GLY A 54 -10.47 16.44 -22.21
N GLY A 55 -9.23 16.18 -21.80
CA GLY A 55 -8.17 15.65 -22.66
C GLY A 55 -6.87 16.46 -22.62
N PRO A 56 -5.76 15.87 -23.10
CA PRO A 56 -4.44 16.51 -23.08
C PRO A 56 -4.38 17.78 -23.94
N GLU A 57 -5.26 17.92 -24.94
CA GLU A 57 -5.28 19.06 -25.85
C GLU A 57 -5.62 20.37 -25.12
N GLU A 58 -6.38 20.32 -24.01
CA GLU A 58 -6.66 21.49 -23.18
C GLU A 58 -5.37 22.08 -22.59
N ILE A 59 -4.48 21.21 -22.11
CA ILE A 59 -3.19 21.61 -21.56
C ILE A 59 -2.33 22.18 -22.68
N MET A 60 -2.29 21.53 -23.85
CA MET A 60 -1.49 21.97 -24.99
C MET A 60 -1.93 23.34 -25.54
N ARG A 61 -3.22 23.66 -25.47
CA ARG A 61 -3.78 24.96 -25.91
C ARG A 61 -3.57 26.09 -24.89
N HIS A 62 -3.08 25.81 -23.69
CA HIS A 62 -2.90 26.81 -22.66
C HIS A 62 -1.92 27.91 -23.10
N GLY A 63 -2.16 29.16 -22.68
CA GLY A 63 -1.35 30.32 -23.07
C GLY A 63 0.14 30.18 -22.75
N TRP A 64 0.48 29.40 -21.72
CA TRP A 64 1.87 29.06 -21.36
C TRP A 64 2.59 28.27 -22.48
N PHE A 65 1.87 27.40 -23.19
CA PHE A 65 2.40 26.59 -24.29
C PHE A 65 2.20 27.19 -25.68
N LYS A 66 1.67 28.42 -25.79
CA LYS A 66 1.29 29.04 -27.07
C LYS A 66 2.40 29.05 -28.13
N LYS A 67 3.66 29.17 -27.72
CA LYS A 67 4.84 29.20 -28.61
C LYS A 67 5.61 27.89 -28.63
N PHE A 68 5.12 26.84 -27.98
CA PHE A 68 5.83 25.58 -27.86
C PHE A 68 5.60 24.71 -29.12
N PRO A 69 6.66 24.32 -29.85
CA PRO A 69 6.54 23.55 -31.08
C PRO A 69 6.34 22.05 -30.80
N TRP A 70 5.11 21.65 -30.48
CA TRP A 70 4.73 20.27 -30.14
C TRP A 70 5.16 19.23 -31.17
N GLN A 71 5.03 19.51 -32.46
CA GLN A 71 5.42 18.58 -33.53
C GLN A 71 6.93 18.29 -33.51
N LYS A 72 7.76 19.32 -33.35
CA LYS A 72 9.22 19.16 -33.27
C LYS A 72 9.65 18.43 -31.99
N PHE A 73 8.89 18.61 -30.91
CA PHE A 73 9.10 17.89 -29.65
C PHE A 73 8.86 16.38 -29.82
N LEU A 74 7.75 16.00 -30.47
CA LEU A 74 7.43 14.59 -30.76
C LEU A 74 8.48 13.93 -31.66
N GLU A 75 8.99 14.69 -32.64
CA GLU A 75 10.06 14.23 -33.54
C GLU A 75 11.46 14.24 -32.87
N LYS A 76 11.55 14.59 -31.58
CA LYS A 76 12.82 14.74 -30.83
C LYS A 76 13.84 15.68 -31.52
N LYS A 77 13.34 16.66 -32.27
CA LYS A 77 14.16 17.66 -33.00
C LYS A 77 14.45 18.92 -32.19
N LEU A 78 13.92 19.04 -30.98
CA LEU A 78 14.22 20.15 -30.09
C LEU A 78 15.46 19.86 -29.27
N THR A 79 16.41 20.80 -29.28
CA THR A 79 17.55 20.76 -28.38
C THR A 79 17.06 21.00 -26.95
N PRO A 80 17.33 20.10 -25.99
CA PRO A 80 16.94 20.31 -24.61
C PRO A 80 17.74 21.49 -24.02
N PRO A 81 17.15 22.26 -23.09
CA PRO A 81 17.83 23.39 -22.46
C PRO A 81 19.00 22.96 -21.55
N TRP A 82 18.96 21.72 -21.07
CA TRP A 82 20.03 21.10 -20.30
C TRP A 82 20.29 19.70 -20.85
N ALA A 83 21.55 19.42 -21.14
CA ALA A 83 22.02 18.09 -21.55
C ALA A 83 23.10 17.65 -20.54
N PRO A 84 22.93 16.49 -19.86
CA PRO A 84 23.94 15.98 -18.95
C PRO A 84 25.22 15.59 -19.69
N GLU A 85 26.37 15.84 -19.06
CA GLU A 85 27.67 15.43 -19.59
C GLU A 85 27.92 13.96 -19.30
N LEU A 86 27.97 13.13 -20.34
CA LEU A 86 28.23 11.70 -20.22
C LEU A 86 29.59 11.38 -20.84
N SER A 87 30.45 10.66 -20.11
CA SER A 87 31.73 10.18 -20.65
C SER A 87 31.62 8.79 -21.28
N SER A 88 30.62 7.99 -20.90
CA SER A 88 30.45 6.61 -21.35
C SER A 88 28.97 6.18 -21.30
N PRO A 89 28.54 5.18 -22.10
CA PRO A 89 27.22 4.57 -21.96
C PRO A 89 26.92 3.97 -20.57
N THR A 90 27.95 3.65 -19.79
CA THR A 90 27.85 3.08 -18.43
C THR A 90 28.14 4.12 -17.34
N ASP A 91 28.10 5.41 -17.68
CA ASP A 91 28.39 6.49 -16.74
C ASP A 91 27.24 6.66 -15.73
N LEU A 92 27.55 6.51 -14.45
CA LEU A 92 26.59 6.57 -13.33
C LEU A 92 26.69 7.88 -12.53
N ARG A 93 27.46 8.88 -12.98
CA ARG A 93 27.75 10.09 -12.17
C ARG A 93 26.53 10.92 -11.74
N HIS A 94 25.44 10.85 -12.50
CA HIS A 94 24.20 11.58 -12.22
C HIS A 94 23.20 10.77 -11.39
N ILE A 95 23.59 9.55 -10.97
CA ILE A 95 22.78 8.67 -10.15
C ILE A 95 23.36 8.73 -8.74
N GLU A 96 22.48 8.82 -7.75
CA GLU A 96 22.87 8.75 -6.35
C GLU A 96 23.50 7.39 -6.07
N GLN A 97 24.74 7.39 -5.57
CA GLN A 97 25.41 6.17 -5.10
C GLN A 97 24.77 5.75 -3.78
N LEU A 98 23.64 5.06 -3.88
CA LEU A 98 23.12 4.28 -2.76
C LEU A 98 24.18 3.25 -2.39
N GLY A 99 24.53 3.20 -1.11
CA GLY A 99 25.69 2.48 -0.58
C GLY A 99 25.92 1.11 -1.22
N SER A 100 27.18 0.79 -1.48
CA SER A 100 27.67 -0.41 -2.16
C SER A 100 27.40 -1.74 -1.43
N GLU A 101 26.34 -1.84 -0.64
CA GLU A 101 26.00 -3.00 0.20
C GLU A 101 24.94 -3.92 -0.41
N VAL A 102 24.44 -3.62 -1.60
CA VAL A 102 23.67 -4.60 -2.38
C VAL A 102 24.66 -5.50 -3.11
N ASP A 103 24.96 -6.65 -2.51
CA ASP A 103 25.61 -7.74 -3.22
C ASP A 103 24.73 -8.07 -4.43
N ALA A 104 25.26 -7.82 -5.64
CA ALA A 104 24.59 -8.10 -6.90
C ALA A 104 24.19 -9.59 -7.03
N ASN A 105 24.68 -10.44 -6.13
CA ASN A 105 24.39 -11.85 -6.03
C ASN A 105 23.34 -12.22 -4.96
N GLU A 106 22.69 -11.26 -4.32
CA GLU A 106 21.51 -11.55 -3.48
C GLU A 106 20.37 -12.06 -4.36
N ARG A 107 20.34 -13.38 -4.52
CA ARG A 107 19.15 -14.09 -4.98
C ARG A 107 18.07 -13.88 -3.93
N PHE A 108 17.10 -13.02 -4.22
CA PHE A 108 15.83 -13.01 -3.50
C PHE A 108 15.29 -14.44 -3.49
N ALA A 109 15.39 -15.12 -2.35
CA ALA A 109 14.92 -16.48 -2.21
C ALA A 109 13.40 -16.48 -2.38
N SER A 110 12.93 -16.78 -3.61
CA SER A 110 11.52 -16.99 -3.83
C SER A 110 11.11 -18.23 -3.05
N LYS A 111 10.21 -18.08 -2.07
CA LYS A 111 9.49 -19.22 -1.51
C LYS A 111 8.89 -20.01 -2.69
N ALA A 112 9.06 -21.33 -2.69
CA ALA A 112 8.54 -22.19 -3.74
C ALA A 112 7.05 -21.88 -3.99
N GLY A 113 6.68 -21.55 -5.24
CA GLY A 113 5.30 -21.26 -5.63
C GLY A 113 5.00 -19.82 -6.06
N VAL A 114 5.85 -18.82 -5.75
CA VAL A 114 5.59 -17.41 -6.15
C VAL A 114 5.79 -17.15 -7.65
N GLY A 115 6.64 -17.92 -8.33
CA GLY A 115 6.89 -17.77 -9.77
C GLY A 115 5.65 -18.01 -10.66
N ALA A 116 4.63 -18.68 -10.12
CA ALA A 116 3.33 -18.86 -10.77
C ALA A 116 2.57 -17.55 -11.01
N ALA A 117 2.75 -16.56 -10.13
CA ALA A 117 2.06 -15.27 -10.18
C ALA A 117 2.66 -14.29 -11.20
N PHE A 118 3.86 -14.58 -11.72
CA PHE A 118 4.60 -13.73 -12.64
C PHE A 118 4.87 -14.40 -13.99
N ARG A 119 4.13 -15.46 -14.36
CA ARG A 119 4.35 -16.22 -15.60
C ARG A 119 4.26 -15.39 -16.89
N SER A 120 3.59 -14.24 -16.86
CA SER A 120 3.56 -13.28 -17.98
C SER A 120 4.79 -12.37 -18.05
N TYR A 121 5.57 -12.25 -16.97
CA TYR A 121 6.87 -11.59 -16.98
C TYR A 121 7.91 -12.58 -17.50
N GLY A 122 8.26 -12.46 -18.78
CA GLY A 122 9.33 -13.26 -19.40
C GLY A 122 9.04 -13.75 -20.81
N ASP A 123 7.85 -13.50 -21.35
CA ASP A 123 7.56 -13.77 -22.76
C ASP A 123 7.95 -12.55 -23.62
N PRO A 124 9.00 -12.65 -24.46
CA PRO A 124 9.42 -11.57 -25.35
C PRO A 124 8.42 -11.29 -26.48
N THR A 125 7.42 -12.16 -26.66
CA THR A 125 6.36 -12.02 -27.66
C THR A 125 5.00 -11.64 -27.06
N ALA A 126 4.88 -11.63 -25.73
CA ALA A 126 3.65 -11.21 -25.09
C ALA A 126 3.42 -9.72 -25.36
N PRO A 127 2.26 -9.32 -25.90
CA PRO A 127 1.90 -7.92 -25.95
C PRO A 127 1.90 -7.38 -24.51
N VAL A 128 2.49 -6.21 -24.31
CA VAL A 128 2.81 -5.54 -23.02
C VAL A 128 1.57 -5.22 -22.14
N LEU A 129 0.40 -5.82 -22.41
CA LEU A 129 -0.89 -5.52 -21.80
C LEU A 129 -1.73 -6.76 -21.45
N SER A 130 -1.14 -7.91 -21.11
CA SER A 130 -1.91 -9.08 -20.61
C SER A 130 -2.10 -9.13 -19.09
N LEU A 131 -1.71 -8.07 -18.36
CA LEU A 131 -1.83 -8.00 -16.89
C LEU A 131 -2.96 -7.08 -16.41
N LEU A 132 -4.07 -7.07 -17.16
CA LEU A 132 -5.37 -6.73 -16.59
C LEU A 132 -6.26 -7.98 -16.70
N PRO A 133 -6.94 -8.42 -15.63
CA PRO A 133 -8.14 -9.21 -15.80
C PRO A 133 -9.16 -8.31 -16.51
N MET A 134 -9.13 -8.30 -17.84
CA MET A 134 -10.11 -7.64 -18.71
C MET A 134 -11.42 -8.43 -18.66
N GLY A 135 -12.03 -8.49 -17.48
CA GLY A 135 -13.45 -8.71 -17.32
C GLY A 135 -14.11 -7.34 -17.27
N HIS A 136 -14.84 -7.01 -18.33
CA HIS A 136 -15.49 -5.74 -18.66
C HIS A 136 -14.64 -4.70 -19.41
N ILE A 137 -15.25 -4.13 -20.46
CA ILE A 137 -14.81 -3.05 -21.36
C ILE A 137 -14.04 -3.47 -22.63
N LEU A 138 -14.46 -4.53 -23.33
CA LEU A 138 -14.28 -4.64 -24.79
C LEU A 138 -15.35 -5.55 -25.43
N TYR A 139 -16.62 -5.25 -25.19
CA TYR A 139 -17.74 -5.80 -25.95
C TYR A 139 -18.13 -4.85 -27.08
N PHE A 140 -17.27 -4.68 -28.07
CA PHE A 140 -17.67 -4.13 -29.37
C PHE A 140 -16.69 -4.67 -30.41
N LEU A 141 -17.04 -5.78 -31.08
CA LEU A 141 -16.66 -6.15 -32.46
C LEU A 141 -16.93 -7.64 -32.78
N THR A 142 -18.12 -8.16 -32.46
CA THR A 142 -18.66 -9.37 -33.09
C THR A 142 -20.10 -9.10 -33.56
N PRO A 143 -20.35 -8.96 -34.87
CA PRO A 143 -21.72 -8.89 -35.37
C PRO A 143 -22.31 -10.31 -35.36
N GLY A 144 -23.25 -10.59 -34.45
CA GLY A 144 -24.06 -11.82 -34.59
C GLY A 144 -24.68 -12.46 -33.35
N ALA A 145 -24.32 -12.07 -32.12
CA ALA A 145 -24.92 -12.69 -30.93
C ALA A 145 -26.11 -11.88 -30.39
N LYS A 146 -27.33 -12.36 -30.66
CA LYS A 146 -28.53 -11.88 -29.95
C LYS A 146 -28.51 -12.45 -28.53
N ILE A 147 -28.31 -11.60 -27.54
CA ILE A 147 -28.51 -11.93 -26.12
C ILE A 147 -29.83 -11.30 -25.70
N THR A 148 -30.78 -12.12 -25.26
CA THR A 148 -32.05 -11.71 -24.68
C THR A 148 -31.82 -10.97 -23.36
N MET A 149 -32.57 -9.88 -23.14
CA MET A 149 -32.34 -8.87 -22.09
C MET A 149 -32.44 -9.38 -20.63
N ASP A 150 -32.84 -10.63 -20.40
CA ASP A 150 -33.09 -11.18 -19.06
C ASP A 150 -31.86 -11.79 -18.38
N ASP A 151 -30.86 -12.26 -19.13
CA ASP A 151 -29.72 -12.98 -18.54
C ASP A 151 -28.69 -12.05 -17.86
N LYS A 152 -28.59 -10.79 -18.32
CA LYS A 152 -27.65 -9.82 -17.73
C LYS A 152 -28.03 -9.38 -16.31
N GLN A 153 -29.32 -9.32 -15.99
CA GLN A 153 -29.76 -8.83 -14.68
C GLN A 153 -29.57 -9.86 -13.57
N GLN A 154 -29.58 -11.16 -13.89
CA GLN A 154 -29.44 -12.21 -12.88
C GLN A 154 -27.97 -12.46 -12.47
N GLU A 155 -27.00 -12.25 -13.36
CA GLU A 155 -25.58 -12.44 -13.06
C GLU A 155 -24.99 -11.28 -12.23
N GLU A 156 -25.35 -10.04 -12.55
CA GLU A 156 -24.89 -8.86 -11.79
C GLU A 156 -25.42 -8.86 -10.36
N GLN A 157 -26.67 -9.28 -10.13
CA GLN A 157 -27.24 -9.39 -8.79
C GLN A 157 -26.62 -10.52 -7.97
N LYS A 158 -26.25 -11.66 -8.59
CA LYS A 158 -25.54 -12.75 -7.91
C LYS A 158 -24.10 -12.36 -7.56
N GLY A 159 -23.41 -11.66 -8.46
CA GLY A 159 -22.06 -11.14 -8.24
C GLY A 159 -22.00 -10.13 -7.08
N GLN A 160 -22.92 -9.16 -7.06
CA GLN A 160 -22.99 -8.16 -5.98
C GLN A 160 -23.32 -8.80 -4.62
N LYS A 161 -24.28 -9.72 -4.55
CA LYS A 161 -24.62 -10.42 -3.30
C LYS A 161 -23.48 -11.28 -2.77
N GLY A 162 -22.77 -12.00 -3.65
CA GLY A 162 -21.60 -12.79 -3.28
C GLY A 162 -20.43 -11.93 -2.78
N GLN A 163 -20.19 -10.79 -3.41
CA GLN A 163 -19.16 -9.84 -2.96
C GLN A 163 -19.51 -9.24 -1.59
N GLN A 164 -20.77 -8.82 -1.39
CA GLN A 164 -21.25 -8.24 -0.14
C GLN A 164 -21.25 -9.24 1.03
N GLN A 165 -21.54 -10.53 0.76
CA GLN A 165 -21.39 -11.59 1.76
C GLN A 165 -19.92 -11.84 2.15
N ARG A 166 -18.99 -11.83 1.19
CA ARG A 166 -17.57 -12.03 1.50
C ARG A 166 -16.98 -10.89 2.32
N PHE A 167 -17.34 -9.65 2.01
CA PHE A 167 -16.91 -8.49 2.81
C PHE A 167 -17.50 -8.50 4.21
N SER A 168 -18.79 -8.82 4.36
CA SER A 168 -19.42 -8.88 5.69
C SER A 168 -18.87 -10.02 6.56
N LYS A 169 -18.54 -11.18 5.97
CA LYS A 169 -17.88 -12.28 6.69
C LYS A 169 -16.46 -11.88 7.12
N GLY A 170 -15.66 -11.34 6.19
CA GLY A 170 -14.29 -10.90 6.50
C GLY A 170 -14.24 -9.79 7.55
N MET A 171 -15.19 -8.85 7.54
CA MET A 171 -15.27 -7.80 8.55
C MET A 171 -15.63 -8.36 9.93
N LYS A 172 -16.53 -9.36 10.01
CA LYS A 172 -16.87 -10.04 11.26
C LYS A 172 -15.67 -10.82 11.83
N ASP A 173 -14.90 -11.48 10.98
CA ASP A 173 -13.72 -12.24 11.41
C ASP A 173 -12.60 -11.30 11.94
N ILE A 174 -12.46 -10.10 11.37
CA ILE A 174 -11.50 -9.08 11.83
C ILE A 174 -11.93 -8.50 13.18
N LEU A 175 -13.21 -8.18 13.35
CA LEU A 175 -13.76 -7.68 14.62
C LEU A 175 -13.62 -8.71 15.74
N ALA A 176 -13.96 -9.97 15.48
CA ALA A 176 -13.80 -11.05 16.46
C ALA A 176 -12.34 -11.27 16.86
N LYS A 177 -11.39 -11.16 15.91
CA LYS A 177 -9.95 -11.21 16.23
C LYS A 177 -9.48 -10.00 17.05
N LYS A 178 -10.06 -8.82 16.82
CA LYS A 178 -9.73 -7.62 17.58
C LYS A 178 -10.21 -7.73 19.03
N GLU A 179 -11.43 -8.22 19.25
CA GLU A 179 -11.98 -8.46 20.59
C GLU A 179 -11.15 -9.50 21.37
N LEU A 180 -10.67 -10.56 20.70
CA LEU A 180 -9.82 -11.57 21.31
C LEU A 180 -8.43 -11.02 21.68
N MET A 181 -7.85 -10.18 20.82
CA MET A 181 -6.57 -9.52 21.07
C MET A 181 -6.66 -8.47 22.18
N GLU A 182 -7.75 -7.68 22.22
CA GLU A 182 -7.98 -6.69 23.28
C GLU A 182 -8.16 -7.38 24.64
N GLY A 183 -8.85 -8.53 24.69
CA GLY A 183 -8.94 -9.34 25.92
C GLY A 183 -7.60 -9.94 26.36
N GLU A 184 -6.75 -10.36 25.42
CA GLU A 184 -5.39 -10.82 25.73
C GLU A 184 -4.50 -9.68 26.23
N GLU A 185 -4.58 -8.48 25.64
CA GLU A 185 -3.83 -7.31 26.12
C GLU A 185 -4.28 -6.86 27.51
N GLU A 186 -5.59 -6.87 27.81
CA GLU A 186 -6.11 -6.53 29.14
C GLU A 186 -5.68 -7.54 30.21
N ALA A 187 -5.68 -8.84 29.90
CA ALA A 187 -5.18 -9.87 30.82
C ALA A 187 -3.68 -9.70 31.08
N VAL A 188 -2.89 -9.43 30.04
CA VAL A 188 -1.43 -9.19 30.18
C VAL A 188 -1.16 -7.90 30.97
N ALA A 189 -2.00 -6.87 30.82
CA ALA A 189 -1.86 -5.63 31.57
C ALA A 189 -2.16 -5.84 33.07
N GLN A 190 -3.24 -6.55 33.39
CA GLN A 190 -3.55 -6.91 34.78
C GLN A 190 -2.45 -7.76 35.42
N GLU A 191 -1.91 -8.74 34.68
CA GLU A 191 -0.81 -9.59 35.15
C GLU A 191 0.50 -8.82 35.35
N ARG A 192 0.78 -7.80 34.51
CA ARG A 192 1.96 -6.93 34.67
C ARG A 192 1.84 -6.08 35.93
N ASP A 193 0.66 -5.56 36.22
CA ASP A 193 0.43 -4.71 37.37
C ASP A 193 0.53 -5.52 38.69
N GLU A 194 0.05 -6.77 38.72
CA GLU A 194 0.27 -7.70 39.84
C GLU A 194 1.74 -8.06 40.06
N LEU A 195 2.51 -8.24 38.99
CA LEU A 195 3.96 -8.51 39.06
C LEU A 195 4.71 -7.30 39.66
N VAL A 196 4.30 -6.08 39.29
CA VAL A 196 4.87 -4.85 39.83
C VAL A 196 4.58 -4.73 41.32
N GLU A 197 3.36 -5.03 41.78
CA GLU A 197 3.06 -5.05 43.23
C GLU A 197 3.93 -6.07 43.98
N ARG A 198 4.10 -7.28 43.45
CA ARG A 198 4.98 -8.30 44.07
C ARG A 198 6.45 -7.91 44.08
N MET A 199 6.94 -7.23 43.03
CA MET A 199 8.31 -6.70 43.01
C MET A 199 8.49 -5.59 44.05
N VAL A 200 7.48 -4.76 44.27
CA VAL A 200 7.49 -3.72 45.31
C VAL A 200 7.49 -4.35 46.70
N GLU A 201 6.70 -5.40 46.95
CA GLU A 201 6.76 -6.16 48.21
C GLU A 201 8.12 -6.85 48.43
N ALA A 202 8.74 -7.36 47.37
CA ALA A 202 10.07 -7.98 47.44
C ALA A 202 11.17 -6.98 47.79
N LEU A 203 11.03 -5.70 47.41
CA LEU A 203 11.98 -4.63 47.77
C LEU A 203 11.95 -4.26 49.26
N LEU A 204 10.90 -4.64 49.99
CA LEU A 204 10.76 -4.44 51.44
C LEU A 204 11.35 -5.60 52.26
N LEU A 205 11.76 -6.70 51.61
CA LEU A 205 12.33 -7.87 52.26
C LEU A 205 13.87 -7.82 52.29
N PRO A 206 14.52 -8.39 53.35
CA PRO A 206 15.97 -8.50 53.41
C PRO A 206 16.54 -9.28 52.20
N PRO A 207 17.72 -8.90 51.68
CA PRO A 207 18.26 -9.35 50.40
C PRO A 207 18.44 -10.88 50.28
N ASP A 208 18.58 -11.59 51.39
CA ASP A 208 18.74 -13.05 51.40
C ASP A 208 17.44 -13.81 51.07
N LYS A 209 16.26 -13.18 51.21
CA LYS A 209 14.95 -13.80 50.91
C LYS A 209 14.40 -13.44 49.53
N VAL A 210 14.93 -12.40 48.90
CA VAL A 210 14.47 -11.90 47.57
C VAL A 210 14.64 -12.97 46.49
N ARG A 211 15.67 -13.81 46.62
CA ARG A 211 15.99 -14.86 45.65
C ARG A 211 14.99 -16.01 45.66
N GLU A 212 14.34 -16.33 46.78
CA GLU A 212 13.28 -17.35 46.84
C GLU A 212 11.99 -16.87 46.16
N VAL A 213 11.65 -15.59 46.30
CA VAL A 213 10.44 -15.01 45.69
C VAL A 213 10.58 -14.90 44.17
N LEU A 214 11.77 -14.59 43.67
CA LEU A 214 12.05 -14.49 42.23
C LEU A 214 12.20 -15.85 41.52
N VAL A 215 12.66 -16.90 42.23
CA VAL A 215 12.82 -18.25 41.67
C VAL A 215 11.53 -19.06 41.75
N ALA A 216 10.60 -18.71 42.63
CA ALA A 216 9.28 -19.33 42.74
C ALA A 216 8.27 -18.87 41.65
N ASN A 217 8.73 -18.53 40.44
CA ASN A 217 7.84 -18.37 39.30
C ASN A 217 7.33 -19.76 38.87
N LYS A 218 6.35 -20.30 39.62
CA LYS A 218 5.43 -21.39 39.23
C LYS A 218 4.81 -21.20 37.83
N TRP A 219 4.94 -19.98 37.31
CA TRP A 219 4.48 -19.49 36.03
C TRP A 219 5.10 -20.14 34.80
N ASP A 220 6.42 -20.42 34.80
CA ASP A 220 7.03 -21.08 33.65
C ASP A 220 6.63 -22.56 33.58
N GLU A 221 6.49 -23.22 34.74
CA GLU A 221 6.01 -24.59 34.82
C GLU A 221 4.53 -24.71 34.44
N GLN A 222 3.66 -23.82 34.93
CA GLN A 222 2.24 -23.87 34.59
C GLN A 222 1.96 -23.53 33.11
N ARG A 223 2.71 -22.58 32.53
CA ARG A 223 2.64 -22.30 31.08
C ARG A 223 3.17 -23.46 30.25
N ALA A 224 4.24 -24.13 30.69
CA ALA A 224 4.75 -25.32 30.01
C ALA A 224 3.73 -26.47 30.07
N MET A 225 3.10 -26.68 31.22
CA MET A 225 2.11 -27.75 31.43
C MET A 225 0.79 -27.49 30.67
N ALA A 226 0.26 -26.27 30.72
CA ALA A 226 -0.93 -25.89 29.95
C ALA A 226 -0.68 -25.96 28.43
N LYS A 227 0.56 -25.70 27.98
CA LYS A 227 0.95 -25.88 26.58
C LYS A 227 1.02 -27.36 26.18
N LEU A 228 1.50 -28.22 27.07
CA LEU A 228 1.51 -29.68 26.86
C LEU A 228 0.09 -30.26 26.83
N GLU A 229 -0.80 -29.82 27.71
CA GLU A 229 -2.20 -30.28 27.76
C GLU A 229 -2.97 -29.90 26.49
N ARG A 230 -2.81 -28.66 26.00
CA ARG A 230 -3.39 -28.21 24.73
C ARG A 230 -2.83 -28.94 23.51
N MET A 231 -1.56 -29.38 23.57
CA MET A 231 -0.98 -30.22 22.52
C MET A 231 -1.55 -31.65 22.54
N ALA A 232 -1.82 -32.20 23.74
CA ALA A 232 -2.43 -33.52 23.89
C ALA A 232 -3.90 -33.54 23.44
N GLU A 233 -4.68 -32.50 23.76
CA GLU A 233 -6.07 -32.35 23.29
C GLU A 233 -6.17 -32.19 21.76
N ALA A 234 -5.18 -31.52 21.15
CA ALA A 234 -5.11 -31.41 19.69
C ALA A 234 -4.82 -32.77 19.02
N GLN A 235 -4.01 -33.63 19.65
CA GLN A 235 -3.74 -34.98 19.16
C GLN A 235 -4.96 -35.91 19.29
N GLN A 236 -5.74 -35.80 20.38
CA GLN A 236 -6.97 -36.58 20.54
C GLN A 236 -8.09 -36.19 19.57
N LYS A 237 -8.07 -34.97 19.03
CA LYS A 237 -9.04 -34.53 18.01
C LYS A 237 -8.73 -35.02 16.60
N ASP A 238 -7.48 -35.34 16.30
CA ASP A 238 -7.08 -35.89 14.99
C ASP A 238 -7.29 -37.42 14.89
N GLU A 239 -7.34 -38.15 16.01
CA GLU A 239 -7.58 -39.61 16.01
C GLU A 239 -9.08 -39.99 16.04
N GLY A 240 -9.99 -39.01 16.16
CA GLY A 240 -11.43 -39.23 16.27
C GLY A 240 -12.24 -39.07 14.98
N SER A 241 -11.61 -39.00 13.79
CA SER A 241 -12.31 -38.73 12.52
C SER A 241 -12.29 -39.86 11.48
N ASP A 242 -12.09 -41.12 11.89
CA ASP A 242 -12.01 -42.28 10.98
C ASP A 242 -13.08 -43.36 11.23
N ASP A 243 -14.23 -43.04 11.83
CA ASP A 243 -15.40 -43.94 11.81
C ASP A 243 -16.72 -43.14 11.66
N ASP A 244 -17.14 -42.94 10.40
CA ASP A 244 -18.53 -43.09 9.90
C ASP A 244 -18.59 -42.94 8.36
#